data_AF-L9ZE42-F1
#
_entry.id   AF-L9ZE42-F1
#
_cell.length_a   1.000
_cell.length_b   1.000
_cell.length_c   1.000
_cell.angle_alpha   90.00
_cell.angle_beta   90.00
_cell.angle_gamma   90.00
#
_symmetry.space_group_name_H-M   'P 1'
#
loop_
_entity.id
_entity.type
_entity.pdbx_description
1 polymer ?
#
loop_
_entity_poly.entity_id
_entity_poly.type
_entity_poly.pdbx_seq_one_letter_code
_entity_poly.pdbx_strand_id
1 'polypeptide(L)'
;MTVPDRLRTLATVSVYAVFIFLAGFVFVAEPTDVLIAIPIGCGSLLLAHAVMTDQLDELGSAIMGLYGALLLASVSLGLGQVFVIGHGDVPIDLVGTNGTVGMTTVLVGGYLLATR
;
A
#
# COMPACT_ATOMS: atom_id res chain seq x y z
N MET A 1 6.24 -12.32 29.61
CA MET A 1 7.08 -13.00 28.59
C MET A 1 7.54 -11.95 27.61
N THR A 2 8.84 -11.68 27.53
CA THR A 2 9.40 -10.77 26.52
C THR A 2 9.47 -11.54 25.21
N VAL A 3 8.75 -11.05 24.18
CA VAL A 3 8.83 -11.62 22.84
C VAL A 3 10.27 -11.37 22.33
N PRO A 4 10.96 -12.37 21.78
CA PRO A 4 12.28 -12.18 21.20
C PRO A 4 12.24 -11.11 20.12
N ASP A 5 13.19 -10.16 20.11
CA ASP A 5 13.16 -9.03 19.16
C ASP A 5 13.08 -9.49 17.70
N ARG A 6 13.76 -10.59 17.35
CA ARG A 6 13.68 -11.19 16.01
C ARG A 6 12.27 -11.66 15.64
N LEU A 7 11.52 -12.19 16.61
CA LEU A 7 10.15 -12.64 16.40
C LEU A 7 9.22 -11.44 16.22
N ARG A 8 9.46 -10.36 16.98
CA ARG A 8 8.75 -9.08 16.82
C ARG A 8 9.00 -8.48 15.43
N THR A 9 10.26 -8.37 15.02
CA THR A 9 10.63 -7.86 13.69
C THR A 9 10.01 -8.70 12.58
N LEU A 10 10.07 -10.03 12.65
CA LEU A 10 9.48 -10.92 11.65
C LEU A 10 7.95 -10.71 11.56
N ALA A 11 7.27 -10.60 12.70
CA ALA A 11 5.84 -10.33 12.74
C ALA A 11 5.51 -8.97 12.11
N THR A 12 6.24 -7.91 12.48
CA THR A 12 6.06 -6.56 11.90
C THR A 12 6.25 -6.58 10.39
N VAL A 13 7.34 -7.17 9.90
CA VAL A 13 7.64 -7.30 8.47
C VAL A 13 6.53 -8.06 7.75
N SER A 14 6.05 -9.15 8.34
CA SER A 14 4.95 -9.94 7.76
C SER A 14 3.65 -9.13 7.67
N VAL A 15 3.30 -8.39 8.71
CA VAL A 15 2.12 -7.52 8.71
C VAL A 15 2.28 -6.42 7.67
N TYR A 16 3.42 -5.75 7.61
CA TYR A 16 3.66 -4.69 6.63
C TYR A 16 3.60 -5.22 5.19
N ALA A 17 4.19 -6.38 4.93
CA ALA A 17 4.09 -7.03 3.62
C ALA A 17 2.63 -7.27 3.22
N VAL A 18 1.79 -7.79 4.13
CA VAL A 18 0.36 -8.00 3.87
C VAL A 18 -0.34 -6.69 3.54
N PHE A 19 -0.14 -5.64 4.32
CA PHE A 19 -0.81 -4.35 4.09
C PHE A 19 -0.33 -3.68 2.79
N ILE A 20 0.96 -3.77 2.47
CA ILE A 20 1.50 -3.22 1.22
C ILE A 20 0.92 -3.97 0.01
N PHE A 21 0.92 -5.30 0.04
CA PHE A 21 0.43 -6.10 -1.08
C PHE A 21 -1.10 -6.04 -1.21
N LEU A 22 -1.83 -6.07 -0.11
CA LEU A 22 -3.30 -5.97 -0.12
C LEU A 22 -3.76 -4.70 -0.83
N ALA A 23 -3.14 -3.56 -0.52
CA ALA A 23 -3.45 -2.31 -1.21
C ALA A 23 -3.12 -2.39 -2.71
N GLY A 24 -2.06 -3.09 -3.11
CA GLY A 24 -1.73 -3.34 -4.53
C GLY A 24 -2.80 -4.15 -5.26
N PHE A 25 -3.44 -5.12 -4.59
CA PHE A 25 -4.53 -5.90 -5.16
C PHE A 25 -5.88 -5.17 -5.23
N VAL A 26 -6.09 -4.12 -4.42
CA VAL A 26 -7.36 -3.37 -4.41
C VAL A 26 -7.60 -2.61 -5.72
N PHE A 27 -6.54 -2.14 -6.38
CA PHE A 27 -6.66 -1.29 -7.58
C PHE A 27 -6.41 -2.01 -8.90
N VAL A 28 -5.87 -3.22 -8.86
CA VAL A 28 -5.62 -4.00 -10.08
C VAL A 28 -6.83 -4.90 -10.34
N ALA A 29 -7.58 -4.58 -11.41
CA ALA A 29 -8.80 -5.31 -11.77
C ALA A 29 -8.51 -6.77 -12.20
N GLU A 30 -7.36 -7.01 -12.84
CA GLU A 30 -6.93 -8.34 -13.28
C GLU A 30 -5.58 -8.73 -12.64
N PRO A 31 -5.52 -9.80 -11.82
CA PRO A 31 -4.31 -10.17 -11.08
C PRO A 31 -3.13 -10.62 -11.97
N THR A 32 -3.35 -10.78 -13.28
CA THR A 32 -2.33 -11.09 -14.30
C THR A 32 -1.73 -9.85 -14.97
N ASP A 33 -2.23 -8.66 -14.66
CA ASP A 33 -1.75 -7.42 -15.26
C ASP A 33 -0.34 -7.06 -14.75
N VAL A 34 0.55 -6.66 -15.67
CA VAL A 34 1.93 -6.23 -15.38
C VAL A 34 1.95 -5.06 -14.40
N LEU A 35 0.87 -4.25 -14.34
CA LEU A 35 0.75 -3.13 -13.41
C LEU A 35 0.90 -3.55 -11.94
N ILE A 36 0.55 -4.78 -11.57
CA ILE A 36 0.70 -5.26 -10.19
C ILE A 36 2.16 -5.37 -9.75
N ALA A 37 3.09 -5.51 -10.70
CA ALA A 37 4.50 -5.59 -10.41
C ALA A 37 5.05 -4.30 -9.79
N ILE A 38 4.44 -3.15 -10.06
CA ILE A 38 4.87 -1.84 -9.55
C ILE A 38 4.70 -1.75 -8.02
N PRO A 39 3.49 -1.89 -7.44
CA PRO A 39 3.31 -1.80 -6.00
C PRO A 39 3.98 -2.96 -5.27
N ILE A 40 4.04 -4.17 -5.87
CA ILE A 40 4.75 -5.31 -5.27
C ILE A 40 6.26 -5.04 -5.23
N GLY A 41 6.85 -4.64 -6.35
CA GLY A 41 8.30 -4.40 -6.45
C GLY A 41 8.73 -3.22 -5.58
N CYS A 42 8.00 -2.11 -5.66
CA CYS A 42 8.27 -0.93 -4.85
C CYS A 42 8.07 -1.23 -3.35
N GLY A 43 6.96 -1.88 -3.00
CA GLY A 43 6.66 -2.31 -1.64
C GLY A 43 7.73 -3.21 -1.03
N SER A 44 8.21 -4.18 -1.81
CA SER A 44 9.28 -5.10 -1.40
C SER A 44 10.61 -4.38 -1.21
N LEU A 45 10.93 -3.41 -2.08
CA LEU A 45 12.13 -2.58 -1.94
C LEU A 45 12.08 -1.69 -0.70
N LEU A 46 10.94 -1.04 -0.42
CA LEU A 46 10.75 -0.23 0.79
C LEU A 46 10.86 -1.08 2.05
N LEU A 47 10.27 -2.27 2.05
CA LEU A 47 10.34 -3.20 3.18
C LEU A 47 11.78 -3.68 3.42
N ALA A 48 12.50 -4.04 2.34
CA ALA A 48 13.91 -4.42 2.43
C ALA A 48 14.78 -3.26 2.93
N HIS A 49 14.57 -2.05 2.40
CA HIS A 49 15.26 -0.84 2.84
C HIS A 49 15.02 -0.58 4.34
N ALA A 50 13.76 -0.53 4.76
CA ALA A 50 13.39 -0.29 6.16
C ALA A 50 14.01 -1.31 7.13
N VAL A 51 14.08 -2.59 6.74
CA VAL A 51 14.75 -3.62 7.54
C VAL A 51 16.27 -3.40 7.59
N MET A 52 16.89 -3.00 6.48
CA MET A 52 18.34 -2.76 6.41
C MET A 52 18.77 -1.48 7.15
N THR A 53 17.88 -0.49 7.24
CA THR A 53 18.18 0.83 7.84
C THR A 53 17.57 1.04 9.21
N ASP A 54 16.94 0.00 9.80
CA ASP A 54 16.21 0.07 11.07
C ASP A 54 15.11 1.15 11.10
N GLN A 55 14.43 1.32 9.96
CA GLN A 55 13.38 2.34 9.74
C GLN A 55 11.97 1.72 9.60
N LEU A 56 11.69 0.70 10.41
CA LEU A 56 10.39 0.02 10.36
C LEU A 56 9.26 0.92 10.88
N ASP A 57 9.52 1.78 11.85
CA ASP A 57 8.48 2.65 12.42
C ASP A 57 8.04 3.73 11.41
N GLU A 58 8.99 4.27 10.64
CA GLU A 58 8.75 5.21 9.54
C GLU A 58 7.96 4.54 8.41
N LEU A 59 8.29 3.28 8.08
CA LEU A 59 7.51 2.51 7.11
C LEU A 59 6.09 2.24 7.62
N GLY A 60 5.94 1.94 8.90
CA GLY A 60 4.63 1.79 9.55
C GLY A 60 3.79 3.05 9.48
N SER A 61 4.40 4.21 9.73
CA SER A 61 3.78 5.53 9.55
C SER A 61 3.31 5.75 8.12
N ALA A 62 4.14 5.43 7.13
CA ALA A 62 3.80 5.56 5.72
C ALA A 62 2.63 4.65 5.32
N ILE A 63 2.62 3.39 5.78
CA ILE A 63 1.50 2.46 5.58
C ILE A 63 0.23 3.00 6.23
N MET A 64 0.31 3.51 7.45
CA MET A 64 -0.84 4.12 8.13
C MET A 64 -1.37 5.33 7.35
N GLY A 65 -0.49 6.19 6.84
CA GLY A 65 -0.83 7.33 5.99
C GLY A 65 -1.51 6.91 4.68
N LEU A 66 -1.00 5.85 4.05
CA LEU A 66 -1.62 5.27 2.86
C LEU A 66 -3.06 4.83 3.13
N TYR A 67 -3.29 4.04 4.17
CA TYR A 67 -4.64 3.58 4.50
C TYR A 67 -5.54 4.72 5.00
N GLY A 68 -4.98 5.73 5.66
CA GLY A 68 -5.70 6.97 5.98
C GLY A 68 -6.17 7.72 4.73
N ALA A 69 -5.31 7.81 3.69
CA ALA A 69 -5.68 8.41 2.41
C ALA A 69 -6.75 7.59 1.68
N LEU A 70 -6.64 6.25 1.71
CA LEU A 70 -7.67 5.36 1.16
C LEU A 70 -9.01 5.51 1.87
N LEU A 71 -9.00 5.61 3.20
CA LEU A 71 -10.20 5.86 4.00
C LEU A 71 -10.80 7.23 3.69
N LEU A 72 -9.99 8.27 3.61
CA LEU A 72 -10.44 9.62 3.26
C LEU A 72 -11.05 9.63 1.86
N ALA A 73 -10.39 9.05 0.87
CA ALA A 73 -10.91 8.91 -0.48
C ALA A 73 -12.24 8.14 -0.50
N SER A 74 -12.32 7.05 0.28
CA SER A 74 -13.54 6.23 0.41
C SER A 74 -14.73 7.03 0.96
N VAL A 75 -14.50 7.81 2.03
CA VAL A 75 -15.55 8.65 2.64
C VAL A 75 -15.90 9.83 1.75
N SER A 76 -14.91 10.53 1.18
CA SER A 76 -15.11 11.75 0.39
C SER A 76 -15.77 11.48 -0.96
N LEU A 77 -15.45 10.36 -1.60
CA LEU A 77 -16.02 9.98 -2.91
C LEU A 77 -17.23 9.06 -2.79
N GLY A 78 -17.63 8.66 -1.57
CA GLY A 78 -18.73 7.71 -1.38
C GLY A 78 -18.44 6.33 -2.00
N LEU A 79 -17.19 5.86 -1.95
CA LEU A 79 -16.74 4.61 -2.62
C LEU A 79 -17.37 3.33 -2.07
N GLY A 80 -18.24 3.42 -1.05
CA GLY A 80 -19.17 2.33 -0.72
C GLY A 80 -19.98 1.85 -1.94
N GLN A 81 -20.12 2.69 -2.96
CA GLN A 81 -20.70 2.32 -4.24
C GLN A 81 -19.67 1.88 -5.28
N VAL A 82 -18.42 2.40 -5.28
CA VAL A 82 -17.40 1.99 -6.27
C VAL A 82 -16.82 0.60 -5.99
N PHE A 83 -16.74 0.17 -4.73
CA PHE A 83 -16.42 -1.22 -4.39
C PHE A 83 -17.55 -2.21 -4.72
N VAL A 84 -18.78 -1.72 -4.92
CA VAL A 84 -19.99 -2.51 -5.21
C VAL A 84 -20.41 -2.41 -6.69
N ILE A 85 -20.01 -1.36 -7.40
CA ILE A 85 -20.52 -0.98 -8.71
C ILE A 85 -19.32 -0.76 -9.64
N GLY A 86 -18.85 -1.85 -10.26
CA GLY A 86 -18.07 -1.79 -11.49
C GLY A 86 -18.96 -1.38 -12.68
N HIS A 87 -19.55 -0.18 -12.62
CA HIS A 87 -20.61 0.24 -13.55
C HIS A 87 -20.65 1.76 -13.84
N GLY A 88 -19.51 2.43 -13.73
CA GLY A 88 -19.35 3.77 -14.31
C GLY A 88 -18.72 3.68 -15.70
N ASP A 89 -19.12 4.54 -16.63
CA ASP A 89 -18.57 4.70 -18.00
C ASP A 89 -17.06 5.11 -18.04
N VAL A 90 -16.35 4.99 -16.93
CA VAL A 90 -14.92 5.26 -16.84
C VAL A 90 -14.17 4.00 -17.27
N PRO A 91 -13.26 4.08 -18.24
CA PRO A 91 -12.46 2.93 -18.64
C PRO A 91 -11.76 2.31 -17.43
N ILE A 92 -11.97 1.01 -17.22
CA ILE A 92 -11.38 0.23 -16.10
C ILE A 92 -9.87 0.40 -16.03
N ASP A 93 -9.23 0.56 -17.19
CA ASP A 93 -7.79 0.81 -17.37
C ASP A 93 -7.33 2.14 -16.73
N LEU A 94 -8.16 3.19 -16.77
CA LEU A 94 -7.84 4.49 -16.20
C LEU A 94 -7.90 4.48 -14.66
N VAL A 95 -8.87 3.75 -14.09
CA VAL A 95 -9.01 3.60 -12.63
C VAL A 95 -7.89 2.72 -12.08
N GLY A 96 -7.56 1.61 -12.77
CA GLY A 96 -6.46 0.74 -12.37
C GLY A 96 -5.12 1.47 -12.41
N THR A 97 -4.80 2.13 -13.52
CA THR A 97 -3.54 2.86 -13.67
C THR A 97 -3.40 3.99 -12.66
N ASN A 98 -4.41 4.87 -12.52
CA ASN A 98 -4.33 5.99 -11.59
C ASN A 98 -4.35 5.54 -10.13
N GLY A 99 -5.09 4.48 -9.81
CA GLY A 99 -5.12 3.87 -8.48
C GLY A 99 -3.76 3.31 -8.08
N THR A 100 -3.14 2.50 -8.95
CA THR A 100 -1.82 1.90 -8.71
C THR A 100 -0.72 2.95 -8.58
N VAL A 101 -0.70 3.97 -9.45
CA VAL A 101 0.29 5.06 -9.40
C VAL A 101 0.06 5.93 -8.17
N GLY A 102 -1.19 6.31 -7.88
CA GLY A 102 -1.53 7.14 -6.72
C GLY A 102 -1.16 6.46 -5.40
N MET A 103 -1.53 5.19 -5.25
CA MET A 103 -1.18 4.39 -4.07
C MET A 103 0.35 4.28 -3.87
N THR A 104 1.08 3.94 -4.94
CA THR A 104 2.54 3.83 -4.88
C THR A 104 3.17 5.17 -4.50
N THR A 105 2.66 6.27 -5.07
CA THR A 105 3.15 7.63 -4.78
C THR A 105 2.91 8.01 -3.31
N VAL A 106 1.73 7.72 -2.76
CA VAL A 106 1.41 8.01 -1.35
C VAL A 106 2.31 7.20 -0.43
N LEU A 107 2.54 5.91 -0.73
CA LEU A 107 3.39 5.06 0.09
C LEU A 107 4.85 5.51 0.06
N VAL A 108 5.42 5.70 -1.14
CA VAL A 108 6.81 6.15 -1.32
C VAL A 108 7.00 7.54 -0.74
N GLY A 109 6.11 8.48 -1.07
CA GLY A 109 6.16 9.85 -0.57
C GLY A 109 6.02 9.93 0.94
N GLY A 110 5.11 9.15 1.52
CA GLY A 110 4.93 9.04 2.96
C GLY A 110 6.18 8.49 3.65
N TYR A 111 6.79 7.46 3.10
CA TYR A 111 8.02 6.88 3.65
C TYR A 111 9.18 7.88 3.57
N LEU A 112 9.41 8.49 2.42
CA LEU A 112 10.44 9.51 2.25
C LEU A 112 10.27 10.69 3.21
N LEU A 113 9.02 11.10 3.47
CA LEU A 113 8.73 12.16 4.44
C LEU A 113 9.01 11.73 5.88
N ALA A 114 8.67 10.49 6.23
CA ALA A 114 8.89 9.95 7.57
C ALA A 114 10.38 9.71 7.87
N THR A 115 11.20 9.44 6.85
CA THR A 115 12.65 9.21 6.98
C THR A 115 13.53 10.47 6.97
N ARG A 116 12.92 11.66 6.92
CA ARG A 116 13.62 12.96 6.97
C ARG A 116 13.75 13.48 8.39
#